data_AF-A0A0B7JWB2-F1
#
_entry.id   AF-A0A0B7JWB2-F1
#
_cell.length_a   1.000
_cell.length_b   1.000
_cell.length_c   1.000
_cell.angle_alpha   90.00
_cell.angle_beta   90.00
_cell.angle_gamma   90.00
#
_symmetry.space_group_name_H-M   'P 1'
#
loop_
_entity.id
_entity.type
_entity.pdbx_description
1 polymer ?
#
loop_
_entity_poly.entity_id
_entity_poly.type
_entity_poly.pdbx_seq_one_letter_code
_entity_poly.pdbx_strand_id
1 'polypeptide(L)'
;MPWSRSKKEERDPVKMPSQASGGVPDPTADYLAQAAGPPSTLAQPRRILVVLDLNGTLLYRPSKRRPFHFVARPHAKKFMEYCLDNFQLAIWSSARPQNVHKMVEKLLTPEDVARCVVVWSREHFGLSTEDYDSRVQVYKRLTRLWTDPAVVASHPDAARGSCWDQTNTVLVDDSLEKGRSEPHNLLAIPEFSGLENESAEVLPQVHDFLNALCWQSDVSRYIRQTSFQLDEHYKLVQ
;
A
#
# COMPACT_ATOMS: atom_id res chain seq x y z
N MET A 1 28.45 0.27 37.54
CA MET A 1 27.83 1.35 36.75
C MET A 1 26.60 0.76 36.05
N PRO A 2 25.38 1.00 36.53
CA PRO A 2 24.17 0.52 35.86
C PRO A 2 23.88 1.40 34.64
N TRP A 3 23.75 0.76 33.47
CA TRP A 3 23.33 1.43 32.23
C TRP A 3 21.97 2.11 32.42
N SER A 4 21.94 3.42 32.17
CA SER A 4 20.71 4.19 32.07
C SER A 4 19.89 3.69 30.88
N ARG A 5 18.67 3.21 31.13
CA ARG A 5 17.66 3.00 30.09
C ARG A 5 17.45 4.32 29.36
N SER A 6 17.84 4.38 28.08
CA SER A 6 17.58 5.53 27.22
C SER A 6 16.08 5.86 27.27
N LYS A 7 15.75 7.07 27.74
CA LYS A 7 14.38 7.60 27.69
C LYS A 7 13.88 7.49 26.25
N LYS A 8 12.82 6.71 26.04
CA LYS A 8 12.06 6.68 24.78
C LYS A 8 11.52 8.12 24.61
N GLU A 9 12.10 8.91 23.71
CA GLU A 9 11.61 10.26 23.41
C GLU A 9 10.12 10.15 23.04
N GLU A 10 9.27 10.80 23.84
CA GLU A 10 7.84 10.89 23.62
C GLU A 10 7.63 11.64 22.30
N ARG A 11 7.00 10.97 21.33
CA ARG A 11 6.83 11.54 19.99
C ARG A 11 5.68 12.54 20.03
N ASP A 12 5.79 13.62 19.27
CA ASP A 12 4.66 14.52 19.02
C ASP A 12 3.42 13.72 18.60
N PRO A 13 2.23 14.05 19.13
CA PRO A 13 1.00 13.36 18.75
C PRO A 13 0.74 13.49 17.25
N VAL A 14 0.13 12.46 16.67
CA VAL A 14 -0.34 12.54 15.27
C VAL A 14 -1.53 13.50 15.25
N LYS A 15 -1.47 14.51 14.39
CA LYS A 15 -2.54 15.48 14.18
C LYS A 15 -3.40 15.10 12.98
N MET A 16 -4.64 15.58 12.94
CA MET A 16 -5.45 15.49 11.71
C MET A 16 -4.92 16.51 10.67
N PRO A 17 -4.96 16.18 9.37
CA PRO A 17 -4.55 17.12 8.33
C PRO A 17 -5.54 18.28 8.23
N SER A 18 -5.01 19.44 7.84
CA SER A 18 -5.80 20.64 7.57
C SER A 18 -6.75 20.47 6.37
N GLN A 19 -7.72 21.36 6.23
CA GLN A 19 -8.58 21.43 5.04
C GLN A 19 -7.78 21.71 3.76
N ALA A 20 -6.69 22.47 3.85
CA ALA A 20 -5.78 22.72 2.73
C ALA A 20 -5.08 21.43 2.24
N SER A 21 -4.96 20.41 3.09
CA SER A 21 -4.47 19.06 2.75
C SER A 21 -5.60 18.09 2.38
N GLY A 22 -6.81 18.60 2.17
CA GLY A 22 -8.03 17.84 1.87
C GLY A 22 -8.71 17.21 3.09
N GLY A 23 -8.29 17.54 4.31
CA GLY A 23 -8.92 17.08 5.56
C GLY A 23 -8.95 15.55 5.73
N VAL A 24 -9.81 15.09 6.63
CA VAL A 24 -10.12 13.66 6.80
C VAL A 24 -11.15 13.27 5.74
N PRO A 25 -10.84 12.34 4.82
CA PRO A 25 -11.80 11.92 3.82
C PRO A 25 -12.79 10.90 4.40
N ASP A 26 -13.95 10.79 3.78
CA ASP A 26 -14.88 9.67 3.97
C ASP A 26 -15.19 9.04 2.60
N PRO A 27 -15.59 7.75 2.55
CA PRO A 27 -16.01 7.13 1.30
C PRO A 27 -17.19 7.87 0.67
N THR A 28 -17.17 8.00 -0.66
CA THR A 28 -18.30 8.61 -1.38
C THR A 28 -19.51 7.68 -1.40
N ALA A 29 -20.70 8.26 -1.58
CA ALA A 29 -21.93 7.46 -1.70
C ALA A 29 -21.87 6.50 -2.90
N ASP A 30 -21.34 6.96 -4.04
CA ASP A 30 -21.20 6.14 -5.25
C ASP A 30 -20.23 4.97 -5.04
N TYR A 31 -19.11 5.21 -4.35
CA TYR A 31 -18.14 4.18 -3.99
C TYR A 31 -18.80 3.06 -3.17
N LEU A 32 -19.54 3.46 -2.12
CA LEU A 32 -20.23 2.52 -1.23
C LEU A 32 -21.35 1.77 -1.96
N ALA A 33 -22.11 2.45 -2.80
CA ALA A 33 -23.16 1.84 -3.60
C ALA A 33 -22.61 0.79 -4.57
N GLN A 34 -21.48 1.07 -5.22
CA GLN A 34 -20.81 0.12 -6.10
C GLN A 34 -20.27 -1.10 -5.34
N ALA A 35 -19.60 -0.87 -4.20
CA ALA A 35 -19.04 -1.95 -3.39
C ALA A 35 -20.11 -2.86 -2.77
N ALA A 36 -21.33 -2.34 -2.55
CA ALA A 36 -22.44 -3.08 -1.93
C ALA A 36 -22.98 -4.25 -2.78
N GLY A 37 -22.66 -4.30 -4.08
CA GLY A 37 -23.06 -5.40 -4.95
C GLY A 37 -22.38 -6.74 -4.59
N PRO A 38 -22.90 -7.87 -5.09
CA PRO A 38 -22.23 -9.16 -4.96
C PRO A 38 -20.97 -9.22 -5.85
N PRO A 39 -19.90 -9.90 -5.42
CA PRO A 39 -18.74 -10.18 -6.26
C PRO A 39 -19.13 -11.14 -7.39
N SER A 40 -18.39 -11.05 -8.50
CA SER A 40 -18.52 -12.01 -9.59
C SER A 40 -17.16 -12.36 -10.18
N THR A 41 -17.01 -13.64 -10.50
CA THR A 41 -15.79 -14.21 -11.07
C THR A 41 -15.77 -14.00 -12.59
N LEU A 42 -14.64 -13.53 -13.10
CA LEU A 42 -14.34 -13.39 -14.52
C LEU A 42 -14.04 -14.77 -15.15
N ALA A 43 -14.30 -14.89 -16.45
CA ALA A 43 -13.96 -16.10 -17.20
C ALA A 43 -12.45 -16.29 -17.40
N GLN A 44 -11.67 -15.21 -17.31
CA GLN A 44 -10.22 -15.18 -17.44
C GLN A 44 -9.65 -14.19 -16.43
N PRO A 45 -8.42 -14.40 -15.93
CA PRO A 45 -7.80 -13.46 -15.01
C PRO A 45 -7.42 -12.18 -15.76
N ARG A 46 -7.41 -11.06 -15.06
CA ARG A 46 -6.91 -9.77 -15.56
C ARG A 46 -5.76 -9.25 -14.70
N ARG A 47 -4.93 -8.39 -15.31
CA ARG A 47 -3.94 -7.61 -14.57
C ARG A 47 -4.67 -6.55 -13.73
N ILE A 48 -4.27 -6.40 -12.47
CA ILE A 48 -4.77 -5.39 -11.53
C ILE A 48 -3.66 -4.40 -11.18
N LEU A 49 -4.02 -3.22 -10.67
CA LEU A 49 -3.09 -2.25 -10.10
C LEU A 49 -2.92 -2.52 -8.60
N VAL A 50 -1.70 -2.88 -8.20
CA VAL A 50 -1.32 -3.09 -6.80
C VAL A 50 -0.52 -1.89 -6.32
N VAL A 51 -0.99 -1.27 -5.24
CA VAL A 51 -0.35 -0.14 -4.57
C VAL A 51 0.26 -0.63 -3.26
N LEU A 52 1.58 -0.64 -3.15
CA LEU A 52 2.27 -1.09 -1.93
C LEU A 52 2.69 0.09 -1.06
N ASP A 53 2.33 0.04 0.23
CA ASP A 53 3.08 0.78 1.25
C ASP A 53 4.48 0.18 1.47
N LEU A 54 5.35 0.91 2.15
CA LEU A 54 6.70 0.46 2.48
C LEU A 54 6.86 0.17 3.97
N ASN A 55 6.83 1.20 4.80
CA ASN A 55 7.26 1.10 6.19
C ASN A 55 6.10 0.66 7.09
N GLY A 56 6.23 -0.52 7.69
CA GLY A 56 5.13 -1.21 8.37
C GLY A 56 4.53 -2.31 7.49
N THR A 57 4.78 -2.29 6.18
CA THR A 57 4.22 -3.27 5.23
C THR A 57 5.29 -4.21 4.67
N LEU A 58 6.31 -3.67 4.02
CA LEU A 58 7.40 -4.43 3.37
C LEU A 58 8.72 -4.37 4.13
N LEU A 59 8.86 -3.40 5.04
CA LEU A 59 10.07 -3.19 5.81
C LEU A 59 9.76 -2.46 7.13
N TYR A 60 10.70 -2.57 8.06
CA TYR A 60 10.67 -1.86 9.33
C TYR A 60 11.92 -1.00 9.51
N ARG A 61 11.74 0.28 9.87
CA ARG A 61 12.83 1.19 10.24
C ARG A 61 12.90 1.35 11.77
N PRO A 62 13.87 0.70 12.45
CA PRO A 62 13.98 0.75 13.92
C PRO A 62 14.35 2.13 14.44
N SER A 63 14.99 2.97 13.63
CA SER A 63 15.40 4.32 14.04
C SER A 63 15.20 5.33 12.93
N LYS A 64 14.44 6.39 13.22
CA LYS A 64 14.29 7.54 12.31
C LYS A 64 15.59 8.33 12.13
N ARG A 65 16.50 8.27 13.11
CA ARG A 65 17.83 8.92 13.04
C ARG A 65 18.78 8.18 12.10
N ARG A 66 18.48 6.92 11.78
CA ARG A 66 19.19 6.10 10.79
C ARG A 66 18.20 5.62 9.72
N PRO A 67 17.62 6.54 8.95
CA PRO A 67 16.49 6.21 8.06
C PRO A 67 16.85 5.23 6.93
N PHE A 68 18.15 5.01 6.71
CA PHE A 68 18.68 4.10 5.69
C PHE A 68 18.94 2.68 6.23
N HIS A 69 18.82 2.48 7.55
CA HIS A 69 18.88 1.17 8.17
C HIS A 69 17.47 0.65 8.39
N PHE A 70 17.13 -0.41 7.67
CA PHE A 70 15.84 -1.08 7.81
C PHE A 70 16.02 -2.60 7.77
N VAL A 71 15.04 -3.29 8.32
CA VAL A 71 14.87 -4.74 8.20
C VAL A 71 13.81 -4.97 7.16
N ALA A 72 14.08 -5.77 6.13
CA ALA A 72 13.07 -6.16 5.17
C ALA A 72 12.13 -7.20 5.82
N ARG A 73 10.84 -7.12 5.53
CA ARG A 73 9.89 -8.16 5.91
C ARG A 73 10.27 -9.45 5.18
N PRO A 74 10.11 -10.64 5.80
CA PRO A 74 10.31 -11.91 5.09
C PRO A 74 9.60 -11.91 3.74
N HIS A 75 10.30 -12.38 2.70
CA HIS A 75 9.84 -12.42 1.30
C HIS A 75 9.65 -11.09 0.58
N ALA A 76 9.90 -9.92 1.18
CA ALA A 76 9.60 -8.62 0.57
C ALA A 76 10.16 -8.42 -0.85
N LYS A 77 11.43 -8.76 -1.09
CA LYS A 77 12.05 -8.63 -2.43
C LYS A 77 11.34 -9.50 -3.46
N LYS A 78 11.28 -10.82 -3.19
CA LYS A 78 10.64 -11.80 -4.06
C LYS A 78 9.16 -11.46 -4.32
N PHE A 79 8.46 -10.96 -3.30
CA PHE A 79 7.08 -10.51 -3.42
C PHE A 79 6.94 -9.30 -4.35
N MET A 80 7.82 -8.30 -4.24
CA MET A 80 7.81 -7.15 -5.14
C MET A 80 8.17 -7.51 -6.58
N GLU A 81 9.18 -8.35 -6.78
CA GLU A 81 9.55 -8.91 -8.10
C GLU A 81 8.35 -9.63 -8.74
N TYR A 82 7.68 -10.51 -7.97
CA TYR A 82 6.47 -11.17 -8.43
C TYR A 82 5.36 -10.18 -8.81
N CYS A 83 5.17 -9.13 -8.00
CA CYS A 83 4.16 -8.11 -8.29
C CYS A 83 4.46 -7.36 -9.60
N LEU A 84 5.73 -7.08 -9.90
CA LEU A 84 6.13 -6.46 -11.17
C LEU A 84 5.87 -7.36 -12.38
N ASP A 85 6.04 -8.67 -12.21
CA ASP A 85 5.84 -9.64 -13.28
C ASP A 85 4.35 -9.87 -13.58
N ASN A 86 3.51 -9.91 -12.55
CA ASN A 86 2.12 -10.38 -12.66
C ASN A 86 1.08 -9.24 -12.59
N PHE A 87 1.41 -8.13 -11.95
CA PHE A 87 0.51 -7.00 -11.73
C PHE A 87 1.06 -5.72 -12.34
N GLN A 88 0.26 -4.66 -12.30
CA GLN A 88 0.76 -3.32 -12.47
C GLN A 88 1.12 -2.77 -11.09
N LEU A 89 2.39 -2.42 -10.84
CA LEU A 89 2.86 -2.07 -9.50
C LEU A 89 3.05 -0.55 -9.33
N ALA A 90 2.45 0.01 -8.27
CA ALA A 90 2.74 1.33 -7.76
C ALA A 90 3.27 1.24 -6.31
N ILE A 91 4.20 2.11 -5.95
CA ILE A 91 4.66 2.27 -4.56
C ILE A 91 4.11 3.59 -4.06
N TRP A 92 3.51 3.62 -2.86
CA TRP A 92 3.03 4.86 -2.25
C TRP A 92 3.39 4.87 -0.77
N SER A 93 4.36 5.69 -0.37
CA SER A 93 4.83 5.76 1.02
C SER A 93 4.62 7.14 1.63
N SER A 94 4.23 7.17 2.90
CA SER A 94 4.12 8.41 3.70
C SER A 94 5.48 9.05 4.05
N ALA A 95 6.59 8.38 3.72
CA ALA A 95 7.95 8.87 3.97
C ALA A 95 8.36 9.94 2.95
N ARG A 96 9.29 10.81 3.35
CA ARG A 96 9.88 11.83 2.44
C ARG A 96 10.62 11.18 1.26
N PRO A 97 10.72 11.89 0.10
CA PRO A 97 11.25 11.32 -1.14
C PRO A 97 12.60 10.62 -0.99
N GLN A 98 13.58 11.28 -0.36
CA GLN A 98 14.91 10.74 -0.10
C GLN A 98 14.93 9.42 0.68
N ASN A 99 13.94 9.20 1.56
CA ASN A 99 13.83 7.96 2.30
C ASN A 99 13.18 6.87 1.46
N VAL A 100 12.17 7.22 0.67
CA VAL A 100 11.50 6.28 -0.25
C VAL A 100 12.50 5.75 -1.25
N HIS A 101 13.25 6.64 -1.91
CA HIS A 101 14.28 6.27 -2.89
C HIS A 101 15.24 5.22 -2.33
N LYS A 102 15.84 5.47 -1.16
CA LYS A 102 16.78 4.53 -0.53
C LYS A 102 16.17 3.22 -0.02
N MET A 103 14.89 3.24 0.35
CA MET A 103 14.17 2.01 0.70
C MET A 103 13.98 1.15 -0.54
N VAL A 104 13.55 1.78 -1.63
CA VAL A 104 13.29 1.13 -2.91
C VAL A 104 14.57 0.61 -3.55
N GLU A 105 15.67 1.38 -3.60
CA GLU A 105 16.98 0.95 -4.14
C GLU A 105 17.56 -0.30 -3.45
N LYS A 106 17.17 -0.56 -2.19
CA LYS A 106 17.62 -1.74 -1.46
C LYS A 106 16.71 -2.95 -1.67
N LEU A 107 15.47 -2.73 -2.11
CA LEU A 107 14.46 -3.76 -2.34
C LEU A 107 14.38 -4.17 -3.81
N LEU A 108 14.60 -3.24 -4.73
CA LEU A 108 14.47 -3.39 -6.17
C LEU A 108 15.75 -2.95 -6.89
N THR A 109 15.99 -3.54 -8.05
CA THR A 109 17.01 -3.07 -9.00
C THR A 109 16.55 -1.79 -9.71
N PRO A 110 17.45 -0.96 -10.27
CA PRO A 110 17.06 0.19 -11.09
C PRO A 110 16.09 -0.18 -12.23
N GLU A 111 16.29 -1.34 -12.85
CA GLU A 111 15.42 -1.88 -13.89
C GLU A 111 14.01 -2.18 -13.37
N ASP A 112 13.90 -2.78 -12.18
CA ASP A 112 12.62 -3.03 -11.53
C ASP A 112 11.90 -1.75 -11.09
N VAL A 113 12.66 -0.74 -10.65
CA VAL A 113 12.10 0.58 -10.33
C VAL A 113 11.50 1.23 -11.58
N ALA A 114 12.16 1.11 -12.73
CA ALA A 114 11.66 1.64 -14.00
C ALA A 114 10.39 0.94 -14.50
N ARG A 115 10.11 -0.28 -14.00
CA ARG A 115 8.87 -1.03 -14.28
C ARG A 115 7.70 -0.65 -13.36
N CYS A 116 7.95 0.05 -12.26
CA CYS A 116 6.87 0.60 -11.43
C CYS A 116 6.14 1.69 -12.19
N VAL A 117 4.81 1.74 -12.08
CA VAL A 117 3.98 2.81 -12.66
C VAL A 117 4.39 4.16 -12.10
N VAL A 118 4.47 4.21 -10.77
CA VAL A 118 4.89 5.37 -10.00
C VAL A 118 5.55 4.91 -8.70
N VAL A 119 6.49 5.72 -8.21
CA VAL A 119 7.06 5.60 -6.86
C VAL A 119 6.75 6.88 -6.10
N TRP A 120 5.60 6.88 -5.43
CA TRP A 120 5.08 8.03 -4.70
C TRP A 120 5.59 8.09 -3.27
N SER A 121 6.00 9.30 -2.89
CA SER A 121 6.43 9.68 -1.55
C SER A 121 5.42 10.61 -0.86
N ARG A 122 5.78 11.13 0.32
CA ARG A 122 5.01 12.12 1.08
C ARG A 122 4.53 13.32 0.25
N GLU A 123 5.30 13.75 -0.74
CA GLU A 123 4.94 14.89 -1.59
C GLU A 123 3.66 14.64 -2.42
N HIS A 124 3.34 13.38 -2.69
CA HIS A 124 2.18 12.97 -3.49
C HIS A 124 0.89 12.85 -2.67
N PHE A 125 0.90 13.25 -1.39
CA PHE A 125 -0.32 13.32 -0.57
C PHE A 125 -1.08 14.64 -0.70
N GLY A 126 -0.47 15.66 -1.32
CA GLY A 126 -1.15 16.95 -1.55
C GLY A 126 -1.32 17.71 -0.24
N LEU A 127 -0.31 17.59 0.63
CA LEU A 127 -0.28 18.27 1.90
C LEU A 127 0.05 19.76 1.68
N SER A 128 -0.52 20.62 2.51
CA SER A 128 -0.02 21.98 2.69
C SER A 128 1.44 21.94 3.17
N THR A 129 2.19 23.02 2.99
CA THR A 129 3.58 23.10 3.45
C THR A 129 3.70 22.79 4.95
N GLU A 130 2.77 23.29 5.76
CA GLU A 130 2.73 23.03 7.21
C GLU A 130 2.46 21.55 7.54
N ASP A 131 1.50 20.92 6.88
CA ASP A 131 1.18 19.50 7.08
C ASP A 131 2.28 18.57 6.54
N TYR A 132 2.96 19.00 5.48
CA TYR A 132 4.09 18.28 4.92
C TYR A 132 5.24 18.17 5.93
N ASP A 133 5.53 19.24 6.66
CA ASP A 133 6.60 19.30 7.65
C ASP A 133 6.22 18.83 9.05
N SER A 134 4.94 18.62 9.32
CA SER A 134 4.43 18.14 10.61
C SER A 134 3.99 16.66 10.60
N ARG A 135 3.74 16.11 11.80
CA ARG A 135 3.28 14.72 11.97
C ARG A 135 1.75 14.63 11.86
N VAL A 136 1.23 14.72 10.64
CA VAL A 136 -0.20 14.50 10.36
C VAL A 136 -0.52 13.08 9.93
N GLN A 137 -1.75 12.63 10.21
CA GLN A 137 -2.36 11.47 9.56
C GLN A 137 -2.47 11.75 8.06
N VAL A 138 -2.06 10.78 7.24
CA VAL A 138 -2.13 10.89 5.79
C VAL A 138 -3.10 9.87 5.23
N TYR A 139 -3.73 10.20 4.11
CA TYR A 139 -4.75 9.39 3.46
C TYR A 139 -4.36 9.13 2.00
N LYS A 140 -4.28 7.85 1.60
CA LYS A 140 -3.99 7.40 0.25
C LYS A 140 -5.27 7.36 -0.57
N ARG A 141 -5.72 8.54 -0.99
CA ARG A 141 -6.93 8.73 -1.80
C ARG A 141 -6.71 8.11 -3.18
N LEU A 142 -7.26 6.92 -3.45
CA LEU A 142 -7.01 6.21 -4.70
C LEU A 142 -7.53 6.98 -5.92
N THR A 143 -8.58 7.79 -5.75
CA THR A 143 -9.04 8.75 -6.77
C THR A 143 -7.93 9.65 -7.31
N ARG A 144 -6.98 10.10 -6.47
CA ARG A 144 -5.81 10.86 -6.95
C ARG A 144 -4.92 10.00 -7.85
N LEU A 145 -4.68 8.75 -7.44
CA LEU A 145 -3.88 7.80 -8.21
C LEU A 145 -4.52 7.52 -9.57
N TRP A 146 -5.84 7.28 -9.60
CA TRP A 146 -6.59 6.99 -10.82
C TRP A 146 -6.60 8.13 -11.84
N THR A 147 -6.41 9.37 -11.39
CA THR A 147 -6.35 10.56 -12.27
C THR A 147 -4.94 10.95 -12.70
N ASP A 148 -3.89 10.30 -12.18
CA ASP A 148 -2.52 10.63 -12.54
C ASP A 148 -2.21 10.19 -13.98
N PRO A 149 -1.62 11.05 -14.83
CA PRO A 149 -1.38 10.71 -16.24
C PRO A 149 -0.52 9.47 -16.47
N ALA A 150 0.51 9.23 -15.63
CA ALA A 150 1.35 8.05 -15.76
C ALA A 150 0.58 6.79 -15.36
N VAL A 151 -0.25 6.88 -14.32
CA VAL A 151 -1.14 5.80 -13.90
C VAL A 151 -2.17 5.50 -14.98
N VAL A 152 -2.86 6.51 -15.52
CA VAL A 152 -3.84 6.33 -16.61
C VAL A 152 -3.21 5.66 -17.82
N ALA A 153 -2.03 6.13 -18.25
CA ALA A 153 -1.32 5.57 -19.40
C ALA A 153 -0.82 4.14 -19.16
N SER A 154 -0.65 3.72 -17.91
CA SER A 154 -0.17 2.38 -17.57
C SER A 154 -1.22 1.27 -17.74
N HIS A 155 -2.50 1.60 -17.92
CA HIS A 155 -3.52 0.59 -18.14
C HIS A 155 -3.30 -0.09 -19.52
N PRO A 156 -3.26 -1.43 -19.63
CA PRO A 156 -2.93 -2.12 -20.88
C PRO A 156 -3.89 -1.77 -22.04
N ASP A 157 -5.16 -1.52 -21.71
CA ASP A 157 -6.20 -1.09 -22.65
C ASP A 157 -6.54 0.41 -22.56
N ALA A 158 -5.63 1.26 -22.10
CA ALA A 158 -5.85 2.71 -21.99
C ALA A 158 -6.31 3.33 -23.32
N ALA A 159 -5.71 2.91 -24.44
CA ALA A 159 -6.08 3.37 -25.79
C ALA A 159 -7.52 2.97 -26.20
N ARG A 160 -8.13 2.00 -25.52
CA ARG A 160 -9.52 1.57 -25.71
C ARG A 160 -10.47 2.19 -24.68
N GLY A 161 -10.00 3.15 -23.88
CA GLY A 161 -10.77 3.85 -22.87
C GLY A 161 -10.91 3.12 -21.53
N SER A 162 -10.15 2.03 -21.31
CA SER A 162 -10.11 1.38 -19.99
C SER A 162 -9.20 2.15 -19.03
N CYS A 163 -9.47 2.05 -17.73
CA CYS A 163 -8.72 2.78 -16.71
C CYS A 163 -8.56 1.96 -15.43
N TRP A 164 -7.64 2.40 -14.57
CA TRP A 164 -7.56 1.93 -13.19
C TRP A 164 -8.59 2.67 -12.35
N ASP A 165 -9.39 1.91 -11.60
CA ASP A 165 -10.48 2.42 -10.77
C ASP A 165 -10.73 1.49 -9.56
N GLN A 166 -11.87 1.71 -8.90
CA GLN A 166 -12.36 0.89 -7.78
C GLN A 166 -12.42 -0.60 -8.11
N THR A 167 -12.69 -0.96 -9.36
CA THR A 167 -12.92 -2.36 -9.74
C THR A 167 -11.63 -3.14 -9.82
N ASN A 168 -10.47 -2.52 -10.06
CA ASN A 168 -9.23 -3.20 -10.44
C ASN A 168 -7.96 -2.65 -9.75
N THR A 169 -8.13 -1.86 -8.69
CA THR A 169 -7.02 -1.32 -7.88
C THR A 169 -7.05 -1.87 -6.46
N VAL A 170 -5.90 -2.26 -5.90
CA VAL A 170 -5.77 -2.77 -4.53
C VAL A 170 -4.62 -2.05 -3.82
N LEU A 171 -4.89 -1.51 -2.63
CA LEU A 171 -3.90 -0.93 -1.73
C LEU A 171 -3.50 -1.95 -0.67
N VAL A 172 -2.22 -2.28 -0.55
CA VAL A 172 -1.68 -3.11 0.55
C VAL A 172 -0.99 -2.20 1.56
N ASP A 173 -1.55 -2.13 2.77
CA ASP A 173 -1.11 -1.20 3.81
C ASP A 173 -1.30 -1.80 5.22
N ASP A 174 -0.47 -1.37 6.16
CA ASP A 174 -0.57 -1.73 7.57
C ASP A 174 -1.62 -0.89 8.34
N SER A 175 -2.09 0.21 7.74
CA SER A 175 -2.95 1.19 8.39
C SER A 175 -4.33 1.29 7.73
N LEU A 176 -5.37 0.91 8.47
CA LEU A 176 -6.77 1.10 8.07
C LEU A 176 -7.07 2.56 7.71
N GLU A 177 -6.61 3.50 8.53
CA GLU A 177 -6.86 4.93 8.31
C GLU A 177 -6.26 5.44 7.01
N LYS A 178 -5.15 4.89 6.49
CA LYS A 178 -4.59 5.36 5.22
C LYS A 178 -5.50 5.05 4.04
N GLY A 179 -6.30 3.98 4.10
CA GLY A 179 -7.28 3.59 3.06
C GLY A 179 -8.70 4.12 3.30
N ARG A 180 -8.88 5.09 4.21
CA ARG A 180 -10.20 5.55 4.69
C ARG A 180 -11.19 5.96 3.59
N SER A 181 -10.73 6.55 2.49
CA SER A 181 -11.58 6.97 1.38
C SER A 181 -12.09 5.81 0.52
N GLU A 182 -11.30 4.74 0.39
CA GLU A 182 -11.65 3.56 -0.41
C GLU A 182 -11.38 2.26 0.40
N PRO A 183 -12.13 2.04 1.51
CA PRO A 183 -11.82 0.99 2.49
C PRO A 183 -11.95 -0.43 1.92
N HIS A 184 -12.75 -0.62 0.88
CA HIS A 184 -12.91 -1.91 0.21
C HIS A 184 -11.90 -2.13 -0.91
N ASN A 185 -10.97 -1.20 -1.15
CA ASN A 185 -9.79 -1.42 -1.98
C ASN A 185 -8.54 -1.66 -1.12
N LEU A 186 -8.66 -1.57 0.20
CA LEU A 186 -7.59 -1.80 1.14
C LEU A 186 -7.49 -3.28 1.53
N LEU A 187 -6.34 -3.88 1.27
CA LEU A 187 -5.86 -5.10 1.89
C LEU A 187 -5.04 -4.72 3.14
N ALA A 188 -5.73 -4.68 4.28
CA ALA A 188 -5.10 -4.36 5.56
C ALA A 188 -4.31 -5.58 6.07
N ILE A 189 -3.03 -5.39 6.39
CA ILE A 189 -2.15 -6.43 6.93
C ILE A 189 -1.56 -6.01 8.28
N PRO A 190 -1.06 -6.93 9.12
CA PRO A 190 -0.40 -6.55 10.35
C PRO A 190 0.86 -5.72 10.09
N GLU A 191 1.05 -4.70 10.94
CA GLU A 191 2.26 -3.88 10.96
C GLU A 191 3.50 -4.74 11.21
N PHE A 192 4.42 -4.73 10.25
CA PHE A 192 5.75 -5.27 10.41
C PHE A 192 6.60 -4.30 11.23
N SER A 193 6.87 -4.69 12.47
CA SER A 193 7.69 -3.92 13.43
C SER A 193 9.04 -4.59 13.73
N GLY A 194 9.47 -5.50 12.86
CA GLY A 194 10.69 -6.29 12.99
C GLY A 194 10.41 -7.79 13.10
N LEU A 195 11.46 -8.61 12.93
CA LEU A 195 11.34 -10.08 12.87
C LEU A 195 10.81 -10.71 14.17
N GLU A 196 11.03 -10.06 15.31
CA GLU A 196 10.59 -10.56 16.62
C GLU A 196 9.05 -10.57 16.76
N ASN A 197 8.35 -9.72 16.01
CA ASN A 197 6.89 -9.57 16.07
C ASN A 197 6.20 -10.02 14.77
N GLU A 198 6.92 -10.67 13.87
CA GLU A 198 6.38 -11.06 12.56
C GLU A 198 5.58 -12.35 12.68
N SER A 199 4.32 -12.28 12.25
CA SER A 199 3.49 -13.47 12.03
C SER A 199 4.05 -14.28 10.86
N ALA A 200 3.92 -15.61 10.91
CA ALA A 200 4.43 -16.46 9.85
C ALA A 200 3.74 -16.16 8.51
N GLU A 201 4.55 -16.03 7.46
CA GLU A 201 4.11 -16.06 6.05
C GLU A 201 3.08 -14.99 5.61
N VAL A 202 3.17 -13.75 6.13
CA VAL A 202 2.22 -12.68 5.75
C VAL A 202 2.24 -12.34 4.25
N LEU A 203 3.42 -12.05 3.67
CA LEU A 203 3.50 -11.67 2.25
C LEU A 203 3.12 -12.80 1.27
N PRO A 204 3.44 -14.08 1.54
CA PRO A 204 2.88 -15.21 0.78
C PRO A 204 1.35 -15.28 0.79
N GLN A 205 0.72 -15.05 1.93
CA GLN A 205 -0.75 -15.00 2.01
C GLN A 205 -1.34 -13.81 1.25
N VAL A 206 -0.68 -12.64 1.32
CA VAL A 206 -1.04 -11.48 0.51
C VAL A 206 -0.93 -11.80 -0.98
N HIS A 207 0.13 -12.49 -1.39
CA HIS A 207 0.32 -12.96 -2.77
C HIS A 207 -0.87 -13.81 -3.25
N ASP A 208 -1.30 -14.78 -2.45
CA ASP A 208 -2.42 -15.66 -2.81
C ASP A 208 -3.72 -14.88 -2.94
N PHE A 209 -3.96 -13.93 -2.03
CA PHE A 209 -5.15 -13.09 -2.09
C PHE A 209 -5.13 -12.17 -3.32
N LEU A 210 -4.01 -11.53 -3.65
CA LEU A 210 -3.87 -10.70 -4.86
C LEU A 210 -4.14 -11.51 -6.14
N ASN A 211 -3.67 -12.75 -6.20
CA ASN A 211 -3.96 -13.65 -7.32
C ASN A 211 -5.45 -14.01 -7.41
N ALA A 212 -6.14 -14.20 -6.28
CA ALA A 212 -7.59 -14.38 -6.28
C ALA A 212 -8.34 -13.16 -6.81
N LEU A 213 -7.84 -11.95 -6.53
CA LEU A 213 -8.42 -10.68 -7.01
C LEU A 213 -8.32 -10.51 -8.53
N CYS A 214 -7.33 -11.10 -9.20
CA CYS A 214 -7.23 -11.10 -10.66
C CYS A 214 -8.44 -11.75 -11.35
N TRP A 215 -9.18 -12.62 -10.64
CA TRP A 215 -10.37 -13.27 -11.16
C TRP A 215 -11.66 -12.50 -10.85
N GLN A 216 -11.60 -11.33 -10.22
CA GLN A 216 -12.79 -10.59 -9.81
C GLN A 216 -13.10 -9.46 -10.81
N SER A 217 -14.37 -9.34 -11.17
CA SER A 217 -14.87 -8.23 -12.02
C SER A 217 -14.79 -6.88 -11.30
N ASP A 218 -14.95 -6.90 -9.98
CA ASP A 218 -14.82 -5.76 -9.08
C ASP A 218 -14.16 -6.23 -7.79
N VAL A 219 -12.87 -5.88 -7.60
CA VAL A 219 -12.09 -6.27 -6.42
C VAL A 219 -12.68 -5.70 -5.14
N SER A 220 -13.34 -4.53 -5.20
CA SER A 220 -13.90 -3.89 -4.02
C SER A 220 -15.05 -4.68 -3.42
N ARG A 221 -15.88 -5.30 -4.26
CA ARG A 221 -16.97 -6.19 -3.81
C ARG A 221 -16.42 -7.44 -3.16
N TYR A 222 -15.38 -8.02 -3.74
CA TYR A 222 -14.75 -9.23 -3.21
C TYR A 222 -14.03 -8.97 -1.89
N ILE A 223 -13.24 -7.90 -1.80
CA ILE A 223 -12.55 -7.50 -0.55
C ILE A 223 -13.57 -7.23 0.55
N ARG A 224 -14.66 -6.50 0.26
CA ARG A 224 -15.73 -6.25 1.23
C ARG A 224 -16.34 -7.53 1.78
N GLN A 225 -16.64 -8.50 0.92
CA GLN A 225 -17.34 -9.72 1.34
C GLN A 225 -16.41 -10.74 2.00
N THR A 226 -15.23 -10.98 1.43
CA THR A 226 -14.33 -12.04 1.88
C THR A 226 -13.48 -11.58 3.05
N SER A 227 -13.05 -10.31 3.07
CA SER A 227 -12.09 -9.71 4.01
C SER A 227 -10.80 -10.53 4.18
N PHE A 228 -9.64 -9.93 3.93
CA PHE A 228 -8.39 -10.63 4.16
C PHE A 228 -8.17 -10.94 5.64
N GLN A 229 -7.90 -12.19 5.95
CA GLN A 229 -7.58 -12.68 7.27
C GLN A 229 -6.36 -13.58 7.14
N LEU A 230 -5.41 -13.40 8.06
CA LEU A 230 -4.25 -14.28 8.11
C LEU A 230 -4.65 -15.63 8.66
N ASP A 231 -4.20 -16.68 7.98
CA ASP A 231 -4.18 -18.04 8.45
C ASP A 231 -2.87 -18.29 9.21
N GLU A 232 -2.97 -18.49 10.52
CA GLU A 232 -1.83 -18.83 11.38
C GLU A 232 -1.23 -20.21 11.06
N HIS A 233 -1.98 -21.06 10.35
CA HIS A 233 -1.57 -22.40 9.94
C HIS A 233 -1.07 -22.45 8.50
N TYR A 234 -0.92 -21.30 7.85
CA TYR A 234 -0.42 -21.24 6.49
C TYR A 234 0.93 -21.94 6.36
N LYS A 235 1.07 -22.73 5.30
CA LYS A 235 2.32 -23.40 4.95
C LYS A 235 2.70 -23.01 3.54
N LEU A 236 3.92 -22.49 3.40
CA LEU A 236 4.54 -22.38 2.09
C LEU A 236 4.58 -23.76 1.44
N VAL A 237 3.92 -23.89 0.30
CA VAL A 237 4.11 -25.06 -0.57
C VAL A 237 5.52 -24.95 -1.14
N GLN A 238 6.34 -25.98 -0.90
CA GLN A 238 7.72 -26.06 -1.39
C GLN A 238 7.77 -26.22 -2.90
#